data_AF-A0A950K7A5-F1
#
_entry.id   AF-A0A950K7A5-F1
#
_cell.length_a   1.000
_cell.length_b   1.000
_cell.length_c   1.000
_cell.angle_alpha   90.00
_cell.angle_beta   90.00
_cell.angle_gamma   90.00
#
_symmetry.space_group_name_H-M   'P 1'
#
loop_
_entity.id
_entity.type
_entity.pdbx_description
1 polymer ?
#
loop_
_entity_poly.entity_id
_entity_poly.type
_entity_poly.pdbx_seq_one_letter_code
_entity_poly.pdbx_strand_id
1 'polypeptide(L)'
;MTLTQAMLVALVTVGLGATAAAAPGKDLSPFFDAVRALVEKHYPKAAVTAKAARLTFEFNTRKYMVHEPLKTGEWQDAHEELGPQKGGVVGEIDVVPGRYEGAAVVPQGVDKRYFVLWFAAPSSEKLGVHLLVHLKYPPNAPKEFLKDFTELVEKFESLAR
;
A
#
# COMPACT_ATOMS: atom_id res chain seq x y z
N MET A 1 45.48 -10.96 -36.49
CA MET A 1 45.14 -12.24 -35.83
C MET A 1 44.07 -11.95 -34.78
N THR A 2 42.87 -12.48 -35.05
CA THR A 2 41.75 -12.84 -34.16
C THR A 2 41.29 -11.89 -33.04
N LEU A 3 40.11 -11.29 -33.27
CA LEU A 3 39.12 -10.88 -32.26
C LEU A 3 38.63 -12.09 -31.43
N THR A 4 38.48 -11.91 -30.13
CA THR A 4 37.65 -12.73 -29.21
C THR A 4 37.60 -11.98 -27.87
N GLN A 5 36.52 -11.84 -27.11
CA GLN A 5 35.10 -12.15 -27.23
C GLN A 5 34.45 -11.41 -26.06
N ALA A 6 33.48 -10.54 -26.32
CA ALA A 6 32.71 -9.86 -25.28
C ALA A 6 31.77 -10.87 -24.63
N MET A 7 31.89 -11.08 -23.31
CA MET A 7 30.94 -11.89 -22.54
C MET A 7 29.98 -10.95 -21.81
N LEU A 8 28.82 -10.74 -22.43
CA LEU A 8 27.69 -10.03 -21.85
C LEU A 8 26.94 -11.01 -20.92
N VAL A 9 27.07 -10.84 -19.61
CA VAL A 9 26.25 -11.56 -18.62
C VAL A 9 24.96 -10.77 -18.44
N ALA A 10 23.91 -11.18 -19.15
CA ALA A 10 22.56 -10.69 -18.90
C ALA A 10 21.98 -11.44 -17.69
N LEU A 11 22.00 -10.79 -16.53
CA LEU A 11 21.33 -11.25 -15.33
C LEU A 11 19.82 -10.98 -15.48
N VAL A 12 19.06 -12.00 -15.88
CA VAL A 12 17.59 -11.95 -15.87
C VAL A 12 17.13 -12.12 -14.43
N THR A 13 16.89 -11.02 -13.72
CA THR A 13 16.14 -11.04 -12.46
C THR A 13 14.65 -11.20 -12.77
N VAL A 14 14.14 -12.40 -12.56
CA VAL A 14 12.72 -12.71 -12.54
C VAL A 14 12.10 -11.97 -11.35
N GLY A 15 11.41 -10.86 -11.62
CA GLY A 15 10.57 -10.21 -10.63
C GLY A 15 9.36 -11.10 -10.35
N LEU A 16 9.36 -11.82 -9.22
CA LEU A 16 8.12 -12.33 -8.63
C LEU A 16 7.32 -11.15 -8.07
N GLY A 17 6.70 -10.38 -8.96
CA GLY A 17 5.52 -9.64 -8.58
C GLY A 17 4.42 -10.67 -8.37
N ALA A 18 4.07 -10.96 -7.11
CA ALA A 18 2.88 -11.73 -6.81
C ALA A 18 1.69 -10.97 -7.41
N THR A 19 1.22 -11.41 -8.58
CA THR A 19 0.03 -10.87 -9.21
C THR A 19 -1.15 -11.29 -8.33
N ALA A 20 -1.66 -10.35 -7.54
CA ALA A 20 -2.94 -10.50 -6.86
C ALA A 20 -3.96 -10.90 -7.93
N ALA A 21 -4.38 -12.17 -7.92
CA ALA A 21 -5.38 -12.67 -8.84
C ALA A 21 -6.68 -11.92 -8.54
N ALA A 22 -7.09 -11.06 -9.47
CA ALA A 22 -8.32 -10.28 -9.32
C ALA A 22 -9.48 -11.23 -9.04
N ALA A 23 -10.16 -11.03 -7.90
CA ALA A 23 -11.35 -11.78 -7.58
C ALA A 23 -12.37 -11.58 -8.71
N PRO A 24 -12.80 -12.65 -9.42
CA PRO A 24 -13.64 -12.48 -10.60
C PRO A 24 -15.03 -11.94 -10.20
N GLY A 25 -15.45 -10.86 -10.89
CA GLY A 25 -16.87 -10.48 -11.01
C GLY A 25 -17.45 -9.48 -10.01
N LYS A 26 -16.65 -8.73 -9.26
CA LYS A 26 -17.14 -7.78 -8.24
C LYS A 26 -16.85 -6.35 -8.63
N ASP A 27 -17.82 -5.46 -8.45
CA ASP A 27 -17.63 -4.04 -8.75
C ASP A 27 -17.07 -3.32 -7.52
N LEU A 28 -15.75 -3.10 -7.57
CA LEU A 28 -15.00 -2.35 -6.55
C LEU A 28 -14.89 -0.87 -6.88
N SER A 29 -15.38 -0.45 -8.05
CA SER A 29 -15.28 0.94 -8.52
C SER A 29 -15.88 1.93 -7.53
N PRO A 30 -17.06 1.70 -6.90
CA PRO A 30 -17.62 2.64 -5.94
C PRO A 30 -16.71 2.90 -4.73
N PHE A 31 -16.04 1.86 -4.22
CA PHE A 31 -15.10 2.00 -3.12
C PHE A 31 -13.83 2.74 -3.57
N PHE A 32 -13.25 2.36 -4.71
CA PHE A 32 -12.06 3.01 -5.26
C PHE A 32 -12.29 4.48 -5.64
N ASP A 33 -13.47 4.82 -6.16
CA ASP A 33 -13.85 6.19 -6.48
C ASP A 33 -14.02 7.03 -5.21
N ALA A 34 -14.58 6.45 -4.14
CA ALA A 34 -14.67 7.12 -2.85
C ALA A 34 -13.29 7.38 -2.24
N VAL A 35 -12.36 6.42 -2.34
CA VAL A 35 -10.97 6.60 -1.89
C VAL A 35 -10.29 7.70 -2.71
N ARG A 36 -10.42 7.65 -4.04
CA ARG A 36 -9.87 8.67 -4.95
C ARG A 36 -10.39 10.06 -4.59
N ALA A 37 -11.70 10.23 -4.46
CA ALA A 37 -12.31 11.52 -4.14
C ALA A 37 -11.81 12.07 -2.79
N LEU A 38 -11.66 11.21 -1.78
CA LEU A 38 -11.11 11.61 -0.49
C LEU A 38 -9.63 12.03 -0.61
N VAL A 39 -8.82 11.26 -1.33
CA VAL A 39 -7.41 11.58 -1.55
C VAL A 39 -7.27 12.90 -2.31
N GLU A 40 -8.04 13.12 -3.37
CA GLU A 40 -8.01 14.35 -4.18
C GLU A 40 -8.52 15.56 -3.39
N LYS A 41 -9.48 15.39 -2.46
CA LYS A 41 -9.93 16.46 -1.54
C LYS A 41 -8.78 16.96 -0.66
N HIS A 42 -7.97 16.06 -0.09
CA HIS A 42 -6.91 16.42 0.85
C HIS A 42 -5.54 16.64 0.21
N TYR A 43 -5.31 16.02 -0.96
CA TYR A 43 -4.06 16.04 -1.70
C TYR A 43 -4.35 16.22 -3.21
N PRO A 44 -4.73 17.45 -3.66
CA PRO A 44 -5.19 17.69 -5.03
C PRO A 44 -4.17 17.41 -6.15
N LYS A 45 -2.91 17.18 -5.77
CA LYS A 45 -1.79 16.87 -6.69
C LYS A 45 -1.32 15.42 -6.54
N ALA A 46 -2.04 14.58 -5.81
CA ALA A 46 -1.71 13.18 -5.66
C ALA A 46 -1.83 12.46 -7.00
N ALA A 47 -0.88 11.57 -7.29
CA ALA A 47 -1.02 10.61 -8.38
C ALA A 47 -1.86 9.44 -7.85
N VAL A 48 -3.05 9.21 -8.42
CA VAL A 48 -3.95 8.11 -8.03
C VAL A 48 -4.10 7.15 -9.20
N THR A 49 -3.69 5.90 -9.01
CA THR A 49 -3.78 4.83 -10.01
C THR A 49 -4.66 3.71 -9.49
N ALA A 50 -5.74 3.41 -10.21
CA ALA A 50 -6.62 2.28 -9.92
C ALA A 50 -6.48 1.23 -11.04
N LYS A 51 -6.31 -0.02 -10.63
CA LYS A 51 -6.37 -1.22 -11.46
C LYS A 51 -7.43 -2.16 -10.86
N ALA A 52 -7.80 -3.21 -11.57
CA ALA A 52 -8.92 -4.08 -11.20
C ALA A 52 -8.99 -4.51 -9.72
N ALA A 53 -7.85 -4.82 -9.10
CA ALA A 53 -7.77 -5.27 -7.71
C ALA A 53 -6.76 -4.48 -6.85
N ARG A 54 -6.34 -3.31 -7.32
CA ARG A 54 -5.33 -2.50 -6.62
C ARG A 54 -5.55 -1.02 -6.85
N LEU A 55 -5.53 -0.24 -5.77
CA LEU A 55 -5.48 1.21 -5.80
C LEU A 55 -4.22 1.69 -5.11
N THR A 56 -3.45 2.54 -5.78
CA THR A 56 -2.27 3.19 -5.21
C THR A 56 -2.40 4.70 -5.35
N PHE A 57 -1.96 5.42 -4.33
CA PHE A 57 -1.86 6.87 -4.39
C PHE A 57 -0.61 7.39 -3.70
N GLU A 58 -0.05 8.45 -4.23
CA GLU A 58 1.12 9.08 -3.65
C GLU A 58 1.14 10.59 -3.89
N PHE A 59 1.65 11.32 -2.89
CA PHE A 59 1.91 12.74 -3.00
C PHE A 59 3.10 13.13 -2.15
N ASN A 60 3.98 13.97 -2.70
CA ASN A 60 5.15 14.52 -2.03
C ASN A 60 5.97 13.45 -1.30
N THR A 61 6.48 12.48 -2.06
CA THR A 61 7.19 11.31 -1.54
C THR A 61 8.69 11.43 -1.71
N ARG A 62 9.43 10.58 -1.02
CA ARG A 62 10.86 10.32 -1.25
C ARG A 62 11.22 8.92 -0.77
N LYS A 63 12.39 8.44 -1.17
CA LYS A 63 12.99 7.26 -0.57
C LYS A 63 13.64 7.62 0.78
N TYR A 64 13.47 6.73 1.74
CA TYR A 64 14.11 6.73 3.05
C TYR A 64 14.98 5.49 3.19
N MET A 65 16.07 5.60 3.93
CA MET A 65 16.90 4.46 4.31
C MET A 65 16.41 3.97 5.68
N VAL A 66 15.57 2.96 5.68
CA VAL A 66 14.88 2.46 6.87
C VAL A 66 15.77 1.46 7.59
N HIS A 67 15.89 1.63 8.91
CA HIS A 67 16.65 0.75 9.80
C HIS A 67 15.69 0.23 10.84
N GLU A 68 15.41 -1.07 10.82
CA GLU A 68 14.45 -1.68 11.74
C GLU A 68 15.00 -2.95 12.36
N PRO A 69 14.69 -3.22 13.63
CA PRO A 69 14.96 -4.53 14.19
C PRO A 69 14.01 -5.57 13.58
N LEU A 70 14.55 -6.75 13.32
CA LEU A 70 13.78 -7.97 13.08
C LEU A 70 12.91 -8.28 14.30
N LYS A 71 11.94 -9.17 14.11
CA LYS A 71 11.12 -9.70 15.22
C LYS A 71 11.93 -10.41 16.31
N THR A 72 13.16 -10.83 15.99
CA THR A 72 14.13 -11.42 16.93
C THR A 72 14.85 -10.38 17.79
N GLY A 73 14.73 -9.08 17.45
CA GLY A 73 15.47 -7.98 18.07
C GLY A 73 16.81 -7.67 17.41
N GLU A 74 17.27 -8.49 16.46
CA GLU A 74 18.47 -8.23 15.66
C GLU A 74 18.22 -7.09 14.67
N TRP A 75 19.21 -6.24 14.41
CA TRP A 75 19.07 -5.18 13.40
C TRP A 75 19.20 -5.76 11.99
N GLN A 76 18.25 -5.43 11.12
CA GLN A 76 18.34 -5.77 9.70
C GLN A 76 19.21 -4.76 8.94
N ASP A 77 19.78 -5.18 7.82
CA ASP A 77 20.44 -4.27 6.89
C ASP A 77 19.48 -3.19 6.42
N ALA A 78 19.98 -1.96 6.30
CA ALA A 78 19.15 -0.84 5.91
C ALA A 78 18.59 -1.03 4.50
N HIS A 79 17.30 -0.76 4.32
CA HIS A 79 16.64 -0.88 3.01
C HIS A 79 16.02 0.44 2.57
N GLU A 80 15.98 0.64 1.26
CA GLU A 80 15.26 1.78 0.70
C GLU A 80 13.76 1.52 0.75
N GLU A 81 13.02 2.49 1.28
CA GLU A 81 11.56 2.44 1.32
C GLU A 81 10.96 3.79 0.90
N LEU A 82 9.93 3.74 0.05
CA LEU A 82 9.17 4.92 -0.31
C LEU A 82 8.31 5.38 0.87
N GLY A 83 8.44 6.64 1.25
CA GLY A 83 7.66 7.26 2.30
C GLY A 83 7.24 8.70 1.96
N PRO A 84 6.25 9.24 2.70
CA PRO A 84 5.79 10.60 2.51
C PRO A 84 6.73 11.61 3.19
N GLN A 85 6.91 12.76 2.56
CA GLN A 85 7.51 13.93 3.21
C GLN A 85 6.45 14.72 3.99
N LYS A 86 6.84 15.85 4.60
CA LYS A 86 5.90 16.76 5.27
C LYS A 86 4.78 17.18 4.30
N GLY A 87 3.53 16.93 4.69
CA GLY A 87 2.35 17.21 3.84
C GLY A 87 2.15 16.22 2.70
N GLY A 88 2.90 15.12 2.66
CA GLY A 88 2.73 14.02 1.70
C GLY A 88 1.85 12.89 2.24
N VAL A 89 1.62 11.89 1.38
CA VAL A 89 0.94 10.63 1.70
C VAL A 89 1.38 9.54 0.73
N VAL A 90 1.39 8.28 1.17
CA VAL A 90 1.50 7.10 0.30
C VAL A 90 0.44 6.11 0.74
N GLY A 91 -0.33 5.58 -0.19
CA GLY A 91 -1.35 4.58 0.08
C GLY A 91 -1.33 3.46 -0.95
N GLU A 92 -1.48 2.24 -0.46
CA GLU A 92 -1.67 1.04 -1.25
C GLU A 92 -2.87 0.27 -0.68
N ILE A 93 -3.79 -0.12 -1.56
CA ILE A 93 -4.93 -0.95 -1.24
C ILE A 93 -4.95 -2.09 -2.24
N ASP A 94 -4.67 -3.29 -1.78
CA ASP A 94 -4.82 -4.52 -2.57
C ASP A 94 -6.10 -5.26 -2.16
N VAL A 95 -6.81 -5.84 -3.12
CA VAL A 95 -7.97 -6.69 -2.84
C VAL A 95 -7.54 -8.15 -2.98
N VAL A 96 -7.74 -8.91 -1.91
CA VAL A 96 -7.23 -10.28 -1.79
C VAL A 96 -8.40 -11.25 -1.56
N PRO A 97 -8.47 -12.37 -2.28
CA PRO A 97 -9.49 -13.40 -2.04
C PRO A 97 -9.44 -13.97 -0.61
N GLY A 98 -10.61 -14.28 -0.06
CA GLY A 98 -10.75 -14.89 1.27
C GLY A 98 -10.70 -13.89 2.42
N ARG A 99 -10.67 -14.42 3.65
CA ARG A 99 -10.51 -13.63 4.88
C ARG A 99 -9.04 -13.33 5.12
N TYR A 100 -8.77 -12.28 5.89
CA TYR A 100 -7.42 -12.03 6.37
C TYR A 100 -6.99 -13.11 7.38
N GLU A 101 -5.90 -13.82 7.07
CA GLU A 101 -5.31 -14.86 7.93
C GLU A 101 -3.86 -14.52 8.34
N GLY A 102 -3.47 -13.25 8.17
CA GLY A 102 -2.11 -12.82 8.51
C GLY A 102 -1.85 -12.82 10.01
N ALA A 103 -0.56 -12.92 10.37
CA ALA A 103 -0.12 -13.01 11.76
C ALA A 103 -0.29 -11.72 12.58
N ALA A 104 -0.64 -10.59 11.96
CA ALA A 104 -0.74 -9.31 12.62
C ALA A 104 -2.19 -9.02 13.05
N VAL A 105 -2.39 -8.55 14.28
CA VAL A 105 -3.70 -8.03 14.70
C VAL A 105 -3.91 -6.67 14.06
N VAL A 106 -4.99 -6.50 13.29
CA VAL A 106 -5.28 -5.27 12.53
C VAL A 106 -6.63 -4.68 12.94
N PRO A 107 -6.85 -3.35 12.82
CA PRO A 107 -5.91 -2.34 12.34
C PRO A 107 -4.83 -1.97 13.36
N GLN A 108 -3.65 -1.53 12.88
CA GLN A 108 -2.59 -1.01 13.75
C GLN A 108 -1.71 0.02 13.03
N GLY A 109 -1.05 0.89 13.81
CA GLY A 109 -0.06 1.85 13.33
C GLY A 109 1.33 1.53 13.87
N VAL A 110 2.33 1.62 13.02
CA VAL A 110 3.74 1.42 13.36
C VAL A 110 4.51 2.71 13.07
N ASP A 111 5.19 3.24 14.07
CA ASP A 111 6.13 4.35 13.88
C ASP A 111 7.40 3.82 13.21
N LYS A 112 7.61 4.23 11.95
CA LYS A 112 8.75 3.86 11.11
C LYS A 112 9.90 4.87 11.24
N ARG A 113 9.92 5.67 12.32
CA ARG A 113 10.83 6.79 12.62
C ARG A 113 10.69 8.00 11.69
N TYR A 114 10.48 7.77 10.40
CA TYR A 114 10.35 8.81 9.37
C TYR A 114 8.90 9.16 9.06
N PHE A 115 8.00 8.19 9.22
CA PHE A 115 6.56 8.28 8.98
C PHE A 115 5.86 7.23 9.83
N VAL A 116 4.53 7.29 9.88
CA VAL A 116 3.71 6.22 10.45
C VAL A 116 3.23 5.34 9.29
N LEU A 117 3.40 4.03 9.42
CA LEU A 117 2.73 3.03 8.60
C LEU A 117 1.49 2.56 9.35
N TRP A 118 0.32 2.95 8.89
CA TRP A 118 -0.95 2.36 9.31
C TRP A 118 -1.36 1.26 8.36
N PHE A 119 -1.82 0.15 8.90
CA PHE A 119 -2.32 -0.94 8.08
C PHE A 119 -3.58 -1.59 8.66
N ALA A 120 -4.43 -2.04 7.76
CA ALA A 120 -5.73 -2.62 8.06
C ALA A 120 -6.09 -3.70 7.03
N ALA A 121 -6.94 -4.64 7.45
CA ALA A 121 -7.45 -5.66 6.56
C ALA A 121 -8.95 -5.94 6.74
N PRO A 122 -9.83 -4.95 6.48
CA PRO A 122 -11.26 -5.18 6.53
C PRO A 122 -11.65 -6.27 5.52
N SER A 123 -12.49 -7.20 5.97
CA SER A 123 -13.06 -8.25 5.13
C SER A 123 -14.47 -7.88 4.69
N SER A 124 -14.90 -8.40 3.56
CA SER A 124 -16.31 -8.44 3.17
C SER A 124 -16.71 -9.89 2.98
N GLU A 125 -17.65 -10.37 3.80
CA GLU A 125 -18.15 -11.73 3.70
C GLU A 125 -19.04 -11.88 2.46
N LYS A 126 -19.86 -10.86 2.17
CA LYS A 126 -20.66 -10.78 0.93
C LYS A 126 -19.79 -10.99 -0.30
N LEU A 127 -18.60 -10.41 -0.28
CA LEU A 127 -17.67 -10.47 -1.40
C LEU A 127 -16.63 -11.58 -1.27
N GLY A 128 -16.49 -12.28 -0.15
CA GLY A 128 -15.46 -13.31 0.02
C GLY A 128 -14.04 -12.81 -0.28
N VAL A 129 -13.76 -11.55 0.05
CA VAL A 129 -12.46 -10.89 -0.12
C VAL A 129 -12.12 -10.06 1.12
N HIS A 130 -10.86 -9.68 1.27
CA HIS A 130 -10.42 -8.65 2.20
C HIS A 130 -9.56 -7.62 1.48
N LEU A 131 -9.43 -6.44 2.09
CA LEU A 131 -8.44 -5.47 1.67
C LEU A 131 -7.12 -5.74 2.39
N LEU A 132 -6.00 -5.45 1.76
CA LEU A 132 -4.72 -5.18 2.42
C LEU A 132 -4.43 -3.70 2.23
N VAL A 133 -4.58 -2.92 3.29
CA VAL A 133 -4.40 -1.47 3.27
C VAL A 133 -3.09 -1.12 3.93
N HIS A 134 -2.24 -0.39 3.23
CA HIS A 134 -1.05 0.26 3.75
C HIS A 134 -1.17 1.77 3.51
N LEU A 135 -1.22 2.55 4.58
CA LEU A 135 -1.19 4.01 4.53
C LEU A 135 0.04 4.52 5.26
N LYS A 136 0.93 5.17 4.54
CA LYS A 136 2.07 5.89 5.11
C LYS A 136 1.76 7.37 5.16
N TYR A 137 1.95 7.98 6.32
CA TYR A 137 1.71 9.42 6.51
C TYR A 137 2.72 10.03 7.49
N PRO A 138 3.06 11.33 7.34
CA PRO A 138 3.95 11.99 8.29
C PRO A 138 3.24 12.18 9.65
N PRO A 139 3.96 12.30 10.78
CA PRO A 139 3.35 12.47 12.10
C PRO A 139 2.37 13.64 12.23
N ASN A 140 2.49 14.65 11.35
CA ASN A 140 1.64 15.84 11.30
C ASN A 140 0.58 15.79 10.19
N ALA A 141 0.22 14.60 9.70
CA ALA A 141 -0.83 14.46 8.69
C ALA A 141 -2.17 15.04 9.17
N PRO A 142 -3.02 15.54 8.25
CA PRO A 142 -4.32 16.10 8.62
C PRO A 142 -5.18 15.07 9.36
N LYS A 143 -5.62 15.38 10.58
CA LYS A 143 -6.44 14.46 11.39
C LYS A 143 -7.77 14.12 10.73
N GLU A 144 -8.37 15.08 10.02
CA GLU A 144 -9.60 14.87 9.24
C GLU A 144 -9.38 13.81 8.15
N PHE A 145 -8.30 13.90 7.39
CA PHE A 145 -7.98 12.90 6.36
C PHE A 145 -7.84 11.50 6.97
N LEU A 146 -7.08 11.37 8.06
CA LEU A 146 -6.88 10.06 8.71
C LEU A 146 -8.21 9.47 9.22
N LYS A 147 -9.06 10.30 9.84
CA LYS A 147 -10.39 9.90 10.30
C LYS A 147 -11.26 9.45 9.12
N ASP A 148 -11.41 10.30 8.11
CA ASP A 148 -12.26 10.02 6.95
C ASP A 148 -11.78 8.77 6.19
N PHE A 149 -10.46 8.59 6.06
CA PHE A 149 -9.88 7.44 5.38
C PHE A 149 -10.10 6.13 6.15
N THR A 150 -9.90 6.15 7.46
CA THR A 150 -10.11 4.97 8.30
C THR A 150 -11.58 4.56 8.32
N GLU A 151 -12.51 5.51 8.48
CA GLU A 151 -13.95 5.25 8.38
C GLU A 151 -14.35 4.68 7.00
N LEU A 152 -13.74 5.18 5.92
CA LEU A 152 -14.00 4.71 4.57
C LEU A 152 -13.55 3.25 4.39
N VAL A 153 -12.36 2.91 4.92
CA VAL A 153 -11.82 1.54 4.91
C VAL A 153 -12.70 0.59 5.73
N GLU A 154 -13.17 1.01 6.90
CA GLU A 154 -14.09 0.23 7.74
C GLU A 154 -15.43 -0.03 7.05
N LYS A 155 -15.91 0.92 6.23
CA LYS A 155 -17.16 0.80 5.46
C LYS A 155 -17.03 -0.02 4.17
N PHE A 156 -15.89 -0.65 3.92
CA PHE A 156 -15.62 -1.43 2.70
C PHE A 156 -16.78 -2.35 2.29
N GLU A 157 -17.28 -3.18 3.21
CA GLU A 157 -18.35 -4.14 2.93
C GLU A 157 -19.65 -3.48 2.47
N SER A 158 -19.96 -2.28 2.96
CA SER A 158 -21.17 -1.54 2.59
C SER A 158 -21.08 -0.84 1.23
N LEU A 159 -19.86 -0.54 0.77
CA LEU A 159 -19.62 0.23 -0.45
C LEU A 159 -19.37 -0.64 -1.68
N ALA A 160 -18.86 -1.84 -1.47
CA ALA A 160 -18.55 -2.75 -2.56
C ALA A 160 -19.79 -3.58 -2.98
N ARG A 161 -20.03 -3.68 -4.29
CA ARG A 161 -21.29 -4.20 -4.84
C ARG A 161 -21.17 -5.62 -5.36
#